data_AF-I3ZY03-F1
#
_entry.id   AF-I3ZY03-F1
#
_cell.length_a   1.000
_cell.length_b   1.000
_cell.length_c   1.000
_cell.angle_alpha   90.00
_cell.angle_beta   90.00
_cell.angle_gamma   90.00
#
_symmetry.space_group_name_H-M   'P 1'
#
loop_
_entity.id
_entity.type
_entity.pdbx_description
1 polymer ?
#
loop_
_entity_poly.entity_id
_entity_poly.type
_entity_poly.pdbx_seq_one_letter_code
_entity_poly.pdbx_strand_id
1 'polypeptide(L)'
;MAGFGTLNESEQMHTLQSVVNTLGSYPKPRQKGDEVEPSPEDLGAFLSASNVRNACKLAMLRVWRTSTAENIINTNLEIALTLLTE
;
A
#
# COMPACT_ATOMS: atom_id res chain seq x y z
N MET A 1 7.84 -6.80 -5.35
CA MET A 1 8.66 -5.72 -5.95
C MET A 1 10.02 -6.25 -6.45
N ALA A 2 10.06 -7.22 -7.36
CA ALA A 2 11.32 -7.79 -7.82
C ALA A 2 12.21 -6.71 -8.48
N GLY A 3 13.42 -6.51 -7.96
CA GLY A 3 14.40 -5.55 -8.47
C GLY A 3 14.37 -4.17 -7.80
N PHE A 4 13.45 -3.87 -6.88
CA PHE A 4 13.39 -2.54 -6.23
C PHE A 4 14.69 -2.19 -5.48
N GLY A 5 15.28 -3.15 -4.77
CA GLY A 5 16.58 -2.96 -4.10
C GLY A 5 17.79 -2.78 -5.04
N THR A 6 17.63 -2.99 -6.35
CA THR A 6 18.68 -2.76 -7.36
C THR A 6 18.59 -1.41 -8.03
N LEU A 7 17.47 -0.70 -7.84
CA LEU A 7 17.27 0.66 -8.34
C LEU A 7 18.16 1.65 -7.58
N ASN A 8 18.54 2.74 -8.24
CA ASN A 8 19.18 3.85 -7.56
C ASN A 8 18.18 4.62 -6.68
N GLU A 9 18.67 5.50 -5.80
CA GLU A 9 17.82 6.19 -4.84
C GLU A 9 16.70 7.03 -5.50
N SER A 10 17.00 7.69 -6.62
CA SER A 10 16.01 8.50 -7.34
C SER A 10 14.89 7.65 -7.92
N GLU A 11 15.24 6.51 -8.52
CA GLU A 11 14.29 5.54 -9.06
C GLU A 11 13.46 4.89 -7.96
N GLN A 12 14.07 4.59 -6.81
CA GLN A 12 13.35 4.08 -5.63
C GLN A 12 12.30 5.09 -5.16
N MET A 13 12.69 6.36 -5.01
CA MET A 13 11.78 7.44 -4.59
C MET A 13 10.64 7.64 -5.57
N HIS A 14 10.92 7.64 -6.88
CA HIS A 14 9.90 7.76 -7.91
C HIS A 14 8.91 6.58 -7.86
N THR A 15 9.43 5.36 -7.67
CA THR A 15 8.60 4.15 -7.56
C THR A 15 7.69 4.21 -6.33
N LEU A 16 8.22 4.57 -5.16
CA LEU A 16 7.43 4.72 -3.94
C LEU A 16 6.35 5.80 -4.08
N GLN A 17 6.68 6.94 -4.69
CA GLN A 17 5.71 8.00 -4.96
C GLN A 17 4.61 7.55 -5.93
N SER A 18 4.97 6.78 -6.96
CA SER A 18 4.00 6.21 -7.92
C SER A 18 3.02 5.26 -7.22
N VAL A 19 3.50 4.42 -6.30
CA VAL A 19 2.65 3.55 -5.48
C VAL A 19 1.71 4.38 -4.61
N VAL A 20 2.22 5.42 -3.94
CA VAL A 20 1.41 6.33 -3.12
C VAL A 20 0.31 6.99 -3.94
N ASN A 21 0.62 7.45 -5.16
CA ASN A 21 -0.35 8.09 -6.04
C ASN A 21 -1.42 7.10 -6.51
N THR A 22 -1.01 5.91 -6.92
CA THR A 22 -1.90 4.84 -7.41
C THR A 22 -2.88 4.43 -6.32
N LEU A 23 -2.37 4.06 -5.15
CA LEU A 23 -3.21 3.65 -4.03
C LEU A 23 -3.89 4.84 -3.35
N GLY A 24 -3.45 6.07 -3.59
CA GLY A 24 -4.05 7.30 -3.09
C GLY A 24 -5.52 7.43 -3.51
N SER A 25 -5.80 6.98 -4.73
CA SER A 25 -7.15 6.92 -5.33
C SER A 25 -7.87 5.61 -5.08
N TYR A 26 -7.32 4.69 -4.28
CA TYR A 26 -7.99 3.44 -3.95
C TYR A 26 -9.32 3.74 -3.23
N PRO A 27 -10.46 3.19 -3.70
CA PRO A 27 -11.78 3.59 -3.25
C PRO A 27 -11.94 3.28 -1.76
N LYS A 28 -12.56 4.22 -1.04
CA LYS A 28 -12.95 3.95 0.34
C LYS A 28 -14.09 2.95 0.32
N PRO A 29 -14.06 1.92 1.17
CA PRO A 29 -15.08 0.88 1.22
C PRO A 29 -16.43 1.43 1.70
N ARG A 30 -16.43 2.62 2.33
CA ARG A 30 -17.63 3.33 2.74
C ARG A 30 -17.56 4.80 2.37
N GLN A 31 -18.65 5.33 1.82
CA GLN A 31 -18.80 6.77 1.60
C GLN A 31 -19.38 7.46 2.84
N LYS A 32 -19.08 8.74 3.02
CA LYS A 32 -19.59 9.52 4.15
C LYS A 32 -21.12 9.60 4.05
N GLY A 33 -21.82 9.11 5.07
CA GLY A 33 -23.29 9.08 5.10
C GLY A 33 -23.92 7.80 4.57
N ASP A 34 -23.11 6.83 4.13
CA ASP A 34 -23.59 5.49 3.82
C ASP A 34 -23.86 4.72 5.13
N GLU A 35 -24.98 4.00 5.22
CA GLU A 35 -25.37 3.21 6.40
C GLU A 35 -24.96 1.75 6.27
N VAL A 36 -24.59 1.30 5.07
CA VAL A 36 -24.15 -0.07 4.84
C VAL A 36 -22.70 -0.22 5.29
N GLU A 37 -22.45 -1.17 6.20
CA GLU A 37 -21.10 -1.54 6.57
C GLU A 37 -20.45 -2.34 5.44
N PRO A 38 -19.20 -2.03 5.05
CA PRO A 38 -18.49 -2.81 4.06
C PRO A 38 -18.23 -4.23 4.58
N SER A 39 -18.03 -5.15 3.65
CA SER A 39 -17.61 -6.50 4.00
C SER A 39 -16.26 -6.47 4.74
N PRO A 40 -16.01 -7.42 5.67
CA PRO A 40 -14.69 -7.56 6.30
C PRO A 40 -13.55 -7.64 5.29
N GLU A 41 -13.78 -8.29 4.14
CA GLU A 41 -12.84 -8.47 3.05
C GLU A 41 -12.49 -7.13 2.38
N ASP A 42 -13.51 -6.34 1.99
CA ASP A 42 -13.32 -5.02 1.38
C ASP A 42 -12.61 -4.05 2.33
N LEU A 43 -12.99 -4.08 3.60
CA LEU A 43 -12.36 -3.26 4.64
C LEU A 43 -10.91 -3.69 4.87
N GLY A 44 -10.66 -5.00 4.95
CA GLY A 44 -9.32 -5.57 5.13
C GLY A 44 -8.39 -5.24 3.97
N ALA A 45 -8.88 -5.34 2.73
CA ALA A 45 -8.13 -4.96 1.52
C ALA A 45 -7.81 -3.46 1.52
N PHE A 46 -8.78 -2.61 1.87
CA PHE A 46 -8.56 -1.16 1.98
C PHE A 46 -7.52 -0.78 3.04
N LEU A 47 -7.57 -1.41 4.21
CA LEU A 47 -6.60 -1.18 5.28
C LEU A 47 -5.20 -1.65 4.87
N SER A 48 -5.10 -2.79 4.20
CA SER A 48 -3.84 -3.30 3.66
C SER A 48 -3.25 -2.35 2.62
N ALA A 49 -4.04 -1.87 1.65
CA ALA A 49 -3.61 -0.83 0.70
C ALA A 49 -3.19 0.47 1.41
N SER A 50 -3.85 0.82 2.52
CA SER A 50 -3.47 1.99 3.33
C SER A 50 -2.13 1.81 4.05
N ASN A 51 -1.84 0.61 4.56
CA ASN A 51 -0.54 0.26 5.14
C ASN A 51 0.58 0.36 4.10
N VAL A 52 0.35 -0.12 2.88
CA VAL A 52 1.31 0.02 1.76
C VAL A 52 1.66 1.49 1.54
N ARG A 53 0.66 2.38 1.44
CA ARG A 53 0.90 3.83 1.29
C ARG A 53 1.71 4.42 2.43
N ASN A 54 1.40 4.03 3.66
CA ASN A 54 2.10 4.53 4.85
C ASN A 54 3.55 4.06 4.86
N ALA A 55 3.81 2.78 4.54
CA ALA A 55 5.14 2.23 4.41
C ALA A 55 5.97 2.97 3.35
N CYS A 56 5.38 3.25 2.17
CA CYS A 56 6.04 4.04 1.13
C CYS A 56 6.42 5.44 1.63
N LYS A 57 5.49 6.16 2.28
CA LYS A 57 5.76 7.51 2.81
C LYS A 57 6.85 7.49 3.88
N LEU A 58 6.85 6.52 4.79
CA LEU A 58 7.86 6.40 5.85
C LEU A 58 9.24 6.05 5.29
N ALA A 59 9.31 5.23 4.24
CA ALA A 59 10.55 4.97 3.51
C ALA A 59 11.08 6.23 2.81
N MET A 60 10.20 6.97 2.13
CA MET A 60 10.56 8.23 1.48
C MET A 60 11.06 9.29 2.46
N LEU A 61 10.51 9.33 3.68
CA LEU A 61 10.97 10.19 4.77
C LEU A 61 12.23 9.67 5.49
N ARG A 62 12.79 8.53 5.05
CA ARG A 62 13.94 7.84 5.64
C ARG A 62 13.75 7.46 7.12
N VAL A 63 12.51 7.40 7.59
CA VAL A 63 12.17 6.91 8.94
C VAL A 63 12.35 5.40 8.98
N TRP A 64 11.98 4.71 7.90
CA TRP A 64 12.20 3.28 7.72
C TRP A 64 13.26 3.03 6.66
N ARG A 65 14.05 1.97 6.87
CA ARG A 65 14.91 1.42 5.82
C ARG A 65 14.03 0.88 4.71
N THR A 66 14.50 1.04 3.47
CA THR A 66 13.83 0.57 2.26
C THR A 66 13.45 -0.91 2.34
N SER A 67 14.31 -1.76 2.90
CA SER A 67 14.04 -3.19 3.07
C SER A 67 12.91 -3.50 4.06
N THR A 68 12.79 -2.73 5.14
CA THR A 68 11.67 -2.87 6.10
C THR A 68 10.36 -2.48 5.42
N ALA A 69 10.36 -1.37 4.68
CA ALA A 69 9.18 -0.93 3.96
C ALA A 69 8.79 -1.92 2.86
N GLU A 70 9.76 -2.50 2.13
CA GLU A 70 9.50 -3.50 1.09
C GLU A 70 8.78 -4.73 1.62
N ASN A 71 9.20 -5.27 2.76
CA ASN A 71 8.50 -6.40 3.38
C ASN A 71 7.05 -6.06 3.73
N ILE A 72 6.82 -4.90 4.35
CA ILE A 72 5.47 -4.45 4.70
C ILE A 72 4.62 -4.25 3.45
N ILE A 73 5.19 -3.65 2.40
CA ILE A 73 4.52 -3.43 1.12
C ILE A 73 4.11 -4.78 0.50
N ASN A 74 5.05 -5.72 0.34
CA ASN A 74 4.75 -7.00 -0.30
C ASN A 74 3.69 -7.79 0.50
N THR A 75 3.85 -7.93 1.82
CA THR A 75 2.89 -8.67 2.65
C THR A 75 1.48 -8.06 2.60
N ASN A 76 1.34 -6.74 2.66
CA ASN A 76 0.02 -6.11 2.61
C ASN A 76 -0.60 -6.17 1.20
N LEU A 77 0.21 -6.15 0.14
CA LEU A 77 -0.31 -6.36 -1.22
C LEU A 77 -0.80 -7.79 -1.41
N GLU A 78 -0.07 -8.79 -0.91
CA GLU A 78 -0.49 -10.20 -0.93
C GLU A 78 -1.81 -10.39 -0.18
N ILE A 79 -1.93 -9.88 1.05
CA ILE A 79 -3.16 -9.94 1.84
C ILE A 79 -4.33 -9.28 1.09
N ALA A 80 -4.11 -8.08 0.55
CA ALA A 80 -5.16 -7.36 -0.18
C ALA A 80 -5.63 -8.14 -1.42
N LEU A 81 -4.70 -8.75 -2.17
CA LEU A 81 -5.04 -9.55 -3.34
C LEU A 81 -5.82 -10.80 -2.96
N THR A 82 -5.39 -11.53 -1.93
CA THR A 82 -6.11 -12.71 -1.42
C THR A 82 -7.55 -12.34 -1.03
N LEU A 83 -7.74 -11.30 -0.22
CA LEU A 83 -9.08 -10.86 0.21
C LEU A 83 -10.01 -10.44 -0.94
N LEU A 84 -9.45 -10.04 -2.09
CA LEU A 84 -10.23 -9.58 -3.25
C LEU A 84 -10.46 -10.68 -4.29
N THR A 85 -9.79 -11.82 -4.19
CA THR A 85 -9.80 -12.85 -5.24
C THR A 85 -10.16 -14.26 -4.76
N GLU A 86 -10.11 -14.50 -3.46
CA GLU A 86 -10.49 -15.76 -2.80
C GLU A 86 -11.71 -15.55 -1.89
#